data_AF-A0A3E0BUX5-F1
#
_entry.id   AF-A0A3E0BUX5-F1
#
_cell.length_a   1.000
_cell.length_b   1.000
_cell.length_c   1.000
_cell.angle_alpha   90.00
_cell.angle_beta   90.00
_cell.angle_gamma   90.00
#
_symmetry.space_group_name_H-M   'P 1'
#
loop_
_entity.id
_entity.type
_entity.pdbx_description
1 polymer ?
#
loop_
_entity_poly.entity_id
_entity_poly.type
_entity_poly.pdbx_seq_one_letter_code
_entity_poly.pdbx_strand_id
1 'polypeptide(L)'
;MFGLYPAGARWVRHFSAARAPRDIQKVLTVHAGFSAGIFHQPFGESRGAVIAQKGRLLVLAERIDSVSADLALVPDVQMQNLLWSFNSGYANQWGSRELRVLTGYDNWDALLRQASADYAQTCDLVEEAVSGALEAKAAEKLAAEQLPAEKPAAALASAASRTAADPVVGTMYANEDDVPWLPSDYLFDAPHPEVASCAH
;
A
#
# COMPACT_ATOMS: atom_id res chain seq x y z
N MET A 1 -13.83 -0.82 26.09
CA MET A 1 -13.47 0.51 26.64
C MET A 1 -11.96 0.73 26.57
N PHE A 2 -11.50 1.65 25.72
CA PHE A 2 -10.09 2.05 25.65
C PHE A 2 -9.67 2.77 26.95
N GLY A 3 -8.51 2.42 27.48
CA GLY A 3 -8.02 2.95 28.77
C GLY A 3 -7.51 4.39 28.67
N LEU A 4 -7.17 4.98 29.82
CA LEU A 4 -6.48 6.27 29.89
C LEU A 4 -5.06 6.11 29.32
N TYR A 5 -4.79 6.83 28.23
CA TYR A 5 -3.46 6.84 27.61
C TYR A 5 -2.57 7.89 28.28
N PRO A 6 -1.31 7.57 28.63
CA PRO A 6 -0.42 8.49 29.34
C PRO A 6 -0.23 9.84 28.64
N ALA A 7 -0.27 9.91 27.31
CA ALA A 7 -0.15 11.18 26.58
C ALA A 7 -1.32 12.17 26.84
N GLY A 8 -2.43 11.69 27.42
CA GLY A 8 -3.64 12.46 27.68
C GLY A 8 -4.68 12.36 26.57
N ALA A 9 -5.92 12.76 26.87
CA ALA A 9 -7.09 12.57 26.02
C ALA A 9 -7.01 13.26 24.64
N ARG A 10 -6.17 14.29 24.48
CA ARG A 10 -6.02 14.99 23.19
C ARG A 10 -5.40 14.14 22.08
N TRP A 11 -4.71 13.06 22.45
CA TRP A 11 -4.02 12.16 21.53
C TRP A 11 -4.81 10.88 21.26
N VAL A 12 -6.10 10.89 21.59
CA VAL A 12 -6.97 9.71 21.47
C VAL A 12 -8.23 10.14 20.75
N ARG A 13 -8.50 9.50 19.61
CA ARG A 13 -9.73 9.73 18.85
C ARG A 13 -10.43 8.39 18.68
N HIS A 14 -11.71 8.36 19.05
CA HIS A 14 -12.56 7.20 18.90
C HIS A 14 -13.37 7.28 17.61
N PHE A 15 -13.53 6.12 16.98
CA PHE A 15 -14.37 5.96 15.81
C PHE A 15 -15.25 4.72 16.01
N SER A 16 -16.44 4.72 15.42
CA SER A 16 -17.31 3.56 15.37
C SER A 16 -17.74 3.32 13.94
N ALA A 17 -17.75 2.06 13.52
CA ALA A 17 -18.05 1.67 12.14
C ALA A 17 -18.92 0.42 12.13
N ALA A 18 -19.92 0.38 11.25
CA ALA A 18 -20.71 -0.81 10.95
C ALA A 18 -19.98 -1.76 9.98
N ARG A 19 -18.65 -1.91 10.13
CA ARG A 19 -17.76 -2.73 9.31
C ARG A 19 -16.82 -3.51 10.21
N ALA A 20 -16.39 -4.69 9.76
CA ALA A 20 -15.47 -5.50 10.52
C ALA A 20 -14.08 -4.83 10.59
N PRO A 21 -13.35 -4.93 11.72
CA PRO A 21 -12.01 -4.34 11.86
C PRO A 21 -11.02 -4.80 10.79
N ARG A 22 -11.14 -6.05 10.31
CA ARG A 22 -10.29 -6.61 9.25
C ARG A 22 -10.54 -5.95 7.89
N ASP A 23 -11.78 -5.57 7.61
CA ASP A 23 -12.12 -4.85 6.37
C ASP A 23 -11.54 -3.44 6.42
N ILE A 24 -11.63 -2.77 7.57
CA ILE A 24 -11.05 -1.43 7.78
C ILE A 24 -9.52 -1.48 7.66
N GLN A 25 -8.87 -2.51 8.23
CA GLN A 25 -7.43 -2.75 8.05
C GLN A 25 -7.07 -2.87 6.57
N LYS A 26 -7.82 -3.66 5.80
CA LYS A 26 -7.58 -3.83 4.35
C LYS A 26 -7.69 -2.50 3.61
N VAL A 27 -8.71 -1.71 3.90
CA VAL A 27 -8.92 -0.39 3.29
C VAL A 27 -7.77 0.57 3.60
N LEU A 28 -7.37 0.65 4.88
CA LEU A 28 -6.28 1.54 5.31
C LEU A 28 -4.93 1.16 4.69
N THR A 29 -4.65 -0.15 4.59
CA THR A 29 -3.40 -0.66 4.04
C THR A 29 -3.33 -0.49 2.52
N VAL A 30 -4.42 -0.74 1.80
CA VAL A 30 -4.46 -0.63 0.33
C VAL A 30 -4.50 0.83 -0.13
N HIS A 31 -5.27 1.69 0.54
CA HIS A 31 -5.57 3.04 0.01
C HIS A 31 -4.90 4.20 0.76
N ALA A 32 -4.46 4.02 2.01
CA ALA A 32 -3.91 5.12 2.83
C ALA A 32 -2.46 4.93 3.30
N GLY A 33 -1.79 3.87 2.82
CA GLY A 33 -0.38 3.58 3.09
C GLY A 33 -0.10 3.14 4.53
N PHE A 34 -1.09 2.56 5.21
CA PHE A 34 -0.87 1.97 6.53
C PHE A 34 -0.17 0.62 6.40
N SER A 35 0.61 0.26 7.42
CA SER A 35 1.10 -1.10 7.62
C SER A 35 0.06 -1.92 8.38
N ALA A 36 -0.12 -3.18 7.98
CA ALA A 36 -1.05 -4.10 8.65
C ALA A 36 -0.52 -4.44 10.05
N GLY A 37 -1.37 -4.25 11.07
CA GLY A 37 -1.09 -4.69 12.43
C GLY A 37 -1.22 -6.21 12.58
N ILE A 38 -0.39 -6.78 13.46
CA ILE A 38 -0.44 -8.21 13.84
C ILE A 38 -1.40 -8.49 15.00
N PHE A 39 -2.34 -7.59 15.29
CA PHE A 39 -3.35 -7.74 16.34
C PHE A 39 -2.77 -7.90 17.76
N HIS A 40 -1.58 -7.38 18.01
CA HIS A 40 -0.98 -7.32 19.34
C HIS A 40 -1.60 -6.19 20.18
N GLN A 41 -1.44 -6.26 21.50
CA GLN A 41 -2.03 -5.33 22.46
C GLN A 41 -0.93 -4.59 23.24
N PRO A 42 -0.36 -3.51 22.66
CA PRO A 42 0.81 -2.83 23.25
C PRO A 42 0.50 -2.11 24.57
N PHE A 43 -0.78 -1.85 24.86
CA PHE A 43 -1.25 -1.21 26.09
C PHE A 43 -1.79 -2.20 27.13
N GLY A 44 -1.59 -3.51 26.90
CA GLY A 44 -2.09 -4.58 27.73
C GLY A 44 -3.49 -5.07 27.34
N GLU A 45 -3.92 -6.11 28.02
CA GLU A 45 -5.20 -6.77 27.75
C GLU A 45 -6.38 -5.81 27.89
N SER A 46 -7.40 -6.00 27.05
CA SER A 46 -8.63 -5.18 27.04
C SER A 46 -8.42 -3.69 26.69
N ARG A 47 -7.25 -3.29 26.16
CA ARG A 47 -6.97 -1.93 25.65
C ARG A 47 -7.04 -1.79 24.13
N GLY A 48 -7.55 -2.82 23.47
CA GLY A 48 -7.66 -2.90 22.02
C GLY A 48 -6.41 -3.47 21.36
N ALA A 49 -6.62 -4.11 20.22
CA ALA A 49 -5.58 -4.75 19.42
C ALA A 49 -5.24 -3.88 18.20
N VAL A 50 -3.96 -3.80 17.86
CA VAL A 50 -3.49 -3.02 16.71
C VAL A 50 -3.91 -3.68 15.41
N ILE A 51 -4.77 -2.99 14.65
CA ILE A 51 -5.19 -3.42 13.31
C ILE A 51 -4.36 -2.77 12.21
N ALA A 52 -3.87 -1.55 12.40
CA ALA A 52 -3.07 -0.84 11.41
C ALA A 52 -2.14 0.18 12.07
N GLN A 53 -1.04 0.50 11.41
CA GLN A 53 -0.07 1.49 11.87
C GLN A 53 0.35 2.42 10.73
N LYS A 54 0.50 3.71 11.03
CA LYS A 54 1.09 4.69 10.12
C LYS A 54 2.08 5.55 10.90
N GLY A 55 3.37 5.44 10.57
CA GLY A 55 4.43 6.05 11.37
C GLY A 55 4.35 5.61 12.83
N ARG A 56 4.16 6.56 13.75
CA ARG A 56 4.05 6.32 15.20
C ARG A 56 2.62 6.36 15.71
N LEU A 57 1.66 6.17 14.82
CA LEU A 57 0.24 6.17 15.15
C LEU A 57 -0.33 4.77 14.90
N LEU A 58 -1.09 4.29 15.88
CA LEU A 58 -1.69 2.98 15.93
C LEU A 58 -3.21 3.11 15.87
N VAL A 59 -3.83 2.35 14.99
CA VAL A 59 -5.27 2.13 14.97
C VAL A 59 -5.55 0.86 15.75
N LEU A 60 -6.26 0.99 16.85
CA LEU A 60 -6.65 -0.09 17.74
C LEU A 60 -8.12 -0.43 17.52
N ALA A 61 -8.48 -1.71 17.55
CA ALA A 61 -9.86 -2.16 17.61
C ALA A 61 -10.15 -2.82 18.97
N GLU A 62 -11.31 -2.55 19.57
CA GLU A 62 -11.69 -3.15 20.85
C GLU A 62 -11.80 -4.68 20.76
N ARG A 63 -12.42 -5.17 19.69
CA ARG A 63 -12.55 -6.59 19.36
C ARG A 63 -12.18 -6.78 17.90
N ILE A 64 -11.44 -7.83 17.59
CA ILE A 64 -10.98 -8.10 16.22
C ILE A 64 -12.03 -8.89 15.44
N ASP A 65 -12.67 -9.85 16.11
CA ASP A 65 -13.64 -10.78 15.52
C ASP A 65 -15.08 -10.27 15.74
N SER A 66 -15.32 -9.00 15.44
CA SER A 66 -16.65 -8.37 15.50
C SER A 66 -17.10 -7.88 14.12
N VAL A 67 -18.42 -7.82 13.93
CA VAL A 67 -19.04 -7.34 12.68
C VAL A 67 -19.02 -5.81 12.59
N SER A 68 -19.05 -5.13 13.74
CA SER A 68 -18.84 -3.68 13.88
C SER A 68 -17.50 -3.42 14.56
N ALA A 69 -16.87 -2.31 14.23
CA ALA A 69 -15.58 -1.92 14.78
C ALA A 69 -15.72 -0.68 15.66
N ASP A 70 -15.34 -0.81 16.93
CA ASP A 70 -15.03 0.33 17.78
C ASP A 70 -13.52 0.51 17.80
N LEU A 71 -13.07 1.66 17.32
CA LEU A 71 -11.68 1.96 17.05
C LEU A 71 -11.16 3.09 17.93
N ALA A 72 -9.86 3.08 18.17
CA ALA A 72 -9.13 4.21 18.73
C ALA A 72 -7.85 4.45 17.93
N LEU A 73 -7.64 5.70 17.53
CA LEU A 73 -6.35 6.15 17.01
C LEU A 73 -5.54 6.75 18.15
N VAL A 74 -4.34 6.21 18.36
CA VAL A 74 -3.42 6.65 19.41
C VAL A 74 -1.97 6.65 18.94
N PRO A 75 -1.08 7.47 19.51
CA PRO A 75 0.35 7.30 19.32
C PRO A 75 0.84 5.95 19.87
N ASP A 76 1.96 5.46 19.38
CA ASP A 76 2.63 4.28 19.92
C ASP A 76 3.14 4.53 21.35
N VAL A 77 3.57 3.45 22.02
CA VAL A 77 4.02 3.50 23.43
C VAL A 77 5.16 4.51 23.62
N GLN A 78 6.12 4.56 22.68
CA GLN A 78 7.27 5.44 22.79
C GLN A 78 6.89 6.91 22.63
N MET A 79 6.07 7.24 21.63
CA MET A 79 5.54 8.58 21.41
C MET A 79 4.64 9.01 22.57
N GLN A 80 3.83 8.12 23.12
CA GLN A 80 3.03 8.44 24.30
C GLN A 80 3.87 8.82 25.52
N ASN A 81 4.98 8.11 25.76
CA ASN A 81 5.90 8.42 26.86
C ASN A 81 6.60 9.78 26.65
N LEU A 82 6.97 10.11 25.41
CA LEU A 82 7.55 11.42 25.07
C LEU A 82 6.54 12.55 25.28
N LEU A 83 5.33 12.40 24.75
CA LEU A 83 4.26 13.38 24.89
C LEU A 83 3.85 13.57 26.36
N TRP A 84 3.81 12.48 27.14
CA TRP A 84 3.59 12.56 28.58
C TRP A 84 4.71 13.31 29.30
N SER A 85 5.97 13.04 28.94
CA SER A 85 7.14 13.72 29.52
C SER A 85 7.07 15.23 29.28
N PHE A 86 6.72 15.65 28.07
CA PHE A 86 6.53 17.06 27.75
C PHE A 86 5.41 17.69 28.59
N ASN A 87 4.25 17.03 28.64
CA ASN A 87 3.07 17.55 29.34
C ASN A 87 3.23 17.62 30.86
N SER A 88 4.08 16.76 31.42
CA SER A 88 4.33 16.68 32.86
C SER A 88 5.50 17.56 33.31
N GLY A 89 6.09 18.36 32.41
CA GLY A 89 7.23 19.23 32.72
C GLY A 89 8.59 18.53 32.77
N TYR A 90 8.67 17.28 32.31
CA TYR A 90 9.90 16.49 32.23
C TYR A 90 10.59 16.59 30.86
N ALA A 91 10.24 17.60 30.05
CA ALA A 91 10.85 17.84 28.74
C ALA A 91 12.38 18.00 28.80
N ASN A 92 12.89 18.52 29.93
CA ASN A 92 14.31 18.74 30.20
C ASN A 92 15.11 17.44 30.45
N GLN A 93 14.45 16.30 30.66
CA GLN A 93 15.10 15.00 30.79
C GLN A 93 15.56 14.43 29.45
N TRP A 94 15.16 15.05 28.33
CA TRP A 94 15.45 14.58 26.99
C TRP A 94 16.40 15.55 26.29
N GLY A 95 17.62 15.08 25.99
CA GLY A 95 18.58 15.86 25.21
C GLY A 95 18.20 15.92 23.73
N SER A 96 18.64 16.95 23.01
CA SER A 96 18.41 17.09 21.56
C SER A 96 18.91 15.88 20.74
N ARG A 97 20.00 15.24 21.19
CA ARG A 97 20.53 14.02 20.56
C ARG A 97 19.58 12.83 20.75
N GLU A 98 19.04 12.67 21.95
CA GLU A 98 18.11 11.57 22.27
C GLU A 98 16.81 11.74 21.51
N LEU A 99 16.27 12.97 21.48
CA LEU A 99 15.10 13.29 20.65
C LEU A 99 15.38 12.97 19.18
N ARG A 100 16.55 13.36 18.64
CA ARG A 100 16.86 13.11 17.23
C ARG A 100 16.98 11.61 16.92
N VAL A 101 17.62 10.83 17.79
CA VAL A 101 17.70 9.38 17.63
C VAL A 101 16.32 8.75 17.73
N LEU A 102 15.50 9.22 18.68
CA LEU A 102 14.21 8.63 18.94
C LEU A 102 13.16 9.02 17.94
N THR A 103 13.14 10.24 17.41
CA THR A 103 12.02 10.77 16.59
C THR A 103 12.45 11.39 15.26
N GLY A 104 13.75 11.64 15.08
CA GLY A 104 14.29 12.42 13.95
C GLY A 104 14.32 13.93 14.19
N TYR A 105 13.75 14.43 15.29
CA TYR A 105 13.70 15.86 15.62
C TYR A 105 14.67 16.22 16.74
N ASP A 106 15.32 17.39 16.65
CA ASP A 106 16.29 17.85 17.66
C ASP A 106 15.71 18.79 18.72
N ASN A 107 14.44 19.17 18.58
CA ASN A 107 13.74 20.05 19.51
C ASN A 107 12.26 19.66 19.65
N TRP A 108 11.70 20.01 20.81
CA TRP A 108 10.32 19.69 21.17
C TRP A 108 9.29 20.38 20.28
N ASP A 109 9.52 21.62 19.86
CA ASP A 109 8.55 22.37 19.05
C ASP A 109 8.36 21.78 17.66
N ALA A 110 9.45 21.32 17.02
CA ALA A 110 9.38 20.61 15.75
C ALA A 110 8.68 19.26 15.91
N LEU A 111 9.04 18.50 16.95
CA LEU A 111 8.41 17.21 17.25
C LEU A 111 6.90 17.35 17.46
N LEU A 112 6.47 18.30 18.31
CA LEU A 112 5.05 18.48 18.64
C LEU A 112 4.24 18.98 17.45
N ARG A 113 4.79 19.90 16.66
CA ARG A 113 4.14 20.37 15.42
C ARG A 113 3.94 19.23 14.44
N GLN A 114 4.99 18.45 14.16
CA GLN A 114 4.84 17.33 13.25
C GLN A 114 3.89 16.27 13.81
N ALA A 115 4.07 15.85 15.07
CA ALA A 115 3.22 14.83 15.68
C ALA A 115 1.74 15.23 15.65
N SER A 116 1.44 16.51 15.86
CA SER A 116 0.07 17.04 15.77
C SER A 116 -0.46 17.01 14.33
N ALA A 117 0.36 17.39 13.35
CA ALA A 117 0.00 17.35 11.94
C ALA A 117 -0.25 15.92 11.44
N ASP A 118 0.66 15.00 11.76
CA ASP A 118 0.54 13.59 11.42
C ASP A 118 -0.70 12.97 12.08
N TYR A 119 -0.97 13.33 13.34
CA TYR A 119 -2.14 12.87 14.07
C TYR A 119 -3.44 13.34 13.43
N ALA A 120 -3.55 14.63 13.11
CA ALA A 120 -4.73 15.18 12.44
C ALA A 120 -4.95 14.51 11.07
N GLN A 121 -3.92 14.44 10.24
CA GLN A 121 -4.01 13.79 8.93
C GLN A 121 -4.43 12.32 9.04
N THR A 122 -3.92 11.61 10.04
CA THR A 122 -4.25 10.20 10.25
C THR A 122 -5.68 10.03 10.78
N CYS A 123 -6.18 10.97 11.59
CA CYS A 123 -7.60 11.00 11.97
C CYS A 123 -8.49 11.10 10.74
N ASP A 124 -8.19 12.04 9.84
CA ASP A 124 -8.98 12.25 8.61
C ASP A 124 -8.99 10.98 7.76
N LEU A 125 -7.83 10.32 7.59
CA LEU A 125 -7.75 9.07 6.82
C LEU A 125 -8.54 7.91 7.45
N VAL A 126 -8.53 7.80 8.79
CA VAL A 126 -9.31 6.78 9.48
C VAL A 126 -10.80 7.08 9.39
N GLU A 127 -11.19 8.36 9.49
CA GLU A 127 -12.57 8.79 9.30
C GLU A 127 -13.09 8.51 7.88
N GLU A 128 -12.25 8.76 6.87
CA GLU A 128 -12.53 8.43 5.47
C GLU A 128 -12.63 6.92 5.24
N ALA A 129 -11.80 6.11 5.91
CA ALA A 129 -11.89 4.65 5.83
C ALA A 129 -13.15 4.10 6.51
N VAL A 130 -13.51 4.66 7.68
CA VAL A 130 -14.71 4.30 8.43
C VAL A 130 -15.99 4.64 7.65
N SER A 131 -16.02 5.82 7.02
CA SER A 131 -17.16 6.27 6.20
C SER A 131 -17.24 5.61 4.82
N GLY A 132 -16.17 4.93 4.36
CA GLY A 132 -16.06 4.37 3.01
C GLY A 132 -15.67 5.38 1.92
N ALA A 133 -15.48 6.65 2.29
CA ALA A 133 -15.05 7.70 1.36
C ALA A 133 -13.67 7.41 0.77
N LEU A 134 -12.79 6.72 1.52
CA LEU A 134 -11.44 6.40 1.06
C LEU A 134 -11.44 5.45 -0.16
N GLU A 135 -12.34 4.46 -0.16
CA GLU A 135 -12.51 3.53 -1.28
C GLU A 135 -13.15 4.24 -2.49
N ALA A 136 -14.12 5.12 -2.26
CA ALA A 136 -14.75 5.92 -3.31
C ALA A 136 -13.72 6.82 -4.02
N LYS A 137 -12.90 7.55 -3.26
CA LYS A 137 -11.81 8.38 -3.82
C LYS A 137 -10.78 7.56 -4.58
N ALA A 138 -10.44 6.36 -4.09
CA ALA A 138 -9.52 5.47 -4.79
C ALA A 138 -10.10 4.97 -6.12
N ALA A 139 -11.39 4.61 -6.15
CA ALA A 139 -12.09 4.21 -7.36
C ALA A 139 -12.18 5.36 -8.39
N GLU A 140 -12.48 6.58 -7.94
CA GLU A 140 -12.48 7.78 -8.79
C GLU A 140 -11.11 8.06 -9.39
N LYS A 141 -10.03 7.92 -8.59
CA LYS A 141 -8.66 8.11 -9.07
C LYS A 141 -8.29 7.05 -10.12
N LEU A 142 -8.65 5.79 -9.90
CA LEU A 142 -8.42 4.70 -10.87
C LEU A 142 -9.21 4.94 -12.16
N ALA A 143 -10.46 5.39 -12.07
CA ALA A 143 -11.27 5.72 -13.25
C ALA A 143 -10.69 6.92 -14.03
N ALA A 144 -10.21 7.95 -13.33
CA ALA A 144 -9.56 9.12 -13.93
C ALA A 144 -8.23 8.77 -14.59
N GLU A 145 -7.50 7.78 -14.08
CA GLU A 145 -6.24 7.29 -14.66
C GLU A 145 -6.45 6.33 -15.84
N GLN A 146 -7.60 5.65 -15.92
CA GLN A 146 -7.99 4.81 -17.06
C GLN A 146 -8.53 5.61 -18.25
N LEU A 147 -9.20 6.74 -18.03
CA LEU A 147 -9.69 7.62 -19.11
C LEU A 147 -8.61 8.15 -20.09
N PRO A 148 -7.36 8.49 -19.69
CA PRO A 148 -6.32 8.86 -20.64
C PRO A 148 -5.73 7.67 -21.43
N ALA A 149 -5.96 6.43 -21.01
CA ALA A 149 -5.39 5.23 -21.67
C ALA A 149 -6.25 4.64 -22.81
N GLU A 150 -7.56 4.96 -22.88
CA GLU A 150 -8.41 4.51 -23.99
C GLU A 150 -8.30 5.38 -25.27
N LYS A 151 -7.87 6.64 -25.14
CA LYS A 151 -7.77 7.56 -26.29
C LYS A 151 -6.67 7.23 -27.32
N PRO A 152 -5.50 6.62 -27.00
CA PRO A 152 -4.56 6.18 -28.03
C PRO A 152 -4.93 4.85 -28.70
N ALA A 153 -5.72 3.99 -28.04
CA ALA A 153 -6.08 2.67 -28.59
C ALA A 153 -7.18 2.75 -29.67
N ALA A 154 -8.17 3.63 -29.48
CA ALA A 154 -9.23 3.83 -30.48
C ALA A 154 -8.72 4.47 -31.79
N ALA A 155 -7.64 5.25 -31.73
CA ALA A 155 -7.00 5.84 -32.92
C ALA A 155 -6.25 4.80 -33.77
N LEU A 156 -5.63 3.80 -33.12
CA LEU A 156 -4.93 2.70 -33.81
C LEU A 156 -5.90 1.66 -34.38
N ALA A 157 -7.01 1.37 -33.69
CA ALA A 157 -8.04 0.45 -34.19
C ALA A 157 -8.83 1.01 -35.40
N SER A 158 -9.06 2.33 -35.45
CA SER A 158 -9.73 3.00 -36.59
C SER A 158 -8.87 3.04 -37.87
N ALA A 159 -7.54 3.01 -37.73
CA ALA A 159 -6.63 2.92 -38.87
C ALA A 159 -6.58 1.49 -39.47
N ALA A 160 -6.67 0.46 -38.63
CA ALA A 160 -6.62 -0.94 -39.06
C ALA A 160 -7.88 -1.41 -39.81
N SER A 161 -9.04 -0.77 -39.57
CA SER A 161 -10.31 -1.19 -40.20
C SER A 161 -10.52 -0.69 -41.63
N ARG A 162 -9.64 0.17 -42.18
CA ARG A 162 -9.79 0.72 -43.55
C ARG A 162 -9.10 -0.08 -44.65
N THR A 163 -8.46 -1.18 -44.33
CA THR A 163 -7.65 -1.99 -45.27
C THR A 163 -8.16 -3.43 -45.40
N ALA A 164 -9.48 -3.61 -45.49
CA ALA A 164 -10.08 -4.90 -45.82
C ALA A 164 -10.81 -4.84 -47.16
N ALA A 165 -10.11 -5.23 -48.23
CA ALA A 165 -10.69 -5.81 -49.45
C ALA A 165 -9.64 -6.73 -50.13
N ASP A 166 -9.99 -8.01 -50.17
CA ASP A 166 -9.31 -9.23 -50.71
C ASP A 166 -9.55 -9.36 -52.25
N PRO A 167 -9.20 -10.42 -53.04
CA PRO A 167 -8.40 -11.65 -52.81
C PRO A 167 -7.53 -12.16 -54.02
N VAL A 168 -6.91 -13.35 -53.85
CA VAL A 168 -6.59 -14.42 -54.85
C VAL A 168 -5.16 -14.56 -55.43
N VAL A 169 -4.46 -15.59 -54.90
CA VAL A 169 -3.61 -16.66 -55.52
C VAL A 169 -2.26 -16.33 -56.17
N GLY A 170 -1.23 -17.09 -55.75
CA GLY A 170 -0.15 -17.54 -56.63
C GLY A 170 1.22 -17.79 -55.98
N THR A 171 1.45 -19.01 -55.49
CA THR A 171 2.70 -19.81 -55.59
C THR A 171 4.08 -19.10 -55.55
N MET A 172 4.94 -19.45 -54.58
CA MET A 172 6.10 -20.35 -54.74
C MET A 172 7.07 -20.18 -53.56
N TYR A 173 7.53 -21.30 -53.02
CA TYR A 173 8.61 -21.37 -52.02
C TYR A 173 9.91 -20.80 -52.61
N ALA A 174 10.62 -19.97 -51.84
CA ALA A 174 12.02 -19.64 -52.08
C ALA A 174 12.76 -19.35 -50.76
N ASN A 175 13.67 -20.27 -50.43
CA ASN A 175 14.84 -20.22 -49.54
C ASN A 175 14.69 -19.78 -48.07
N GLU A 176 14.65 -20.78 -47.19
CA GLU A 176 15.01 -20.65 -45.76
C GLU A 176 16.53 -20.61 -45.54
N ASP A 177 17.28 -19.82 -46.32
CA ASP A 177 18.75 -19.81 -46.25
C ASP A 177 19.38 -18.41 -46.22
N ASP A 178 18.59 -17.37 -45.93
CA ASP A 178 19.10 -16.02 -45.67
C ASP A 178 18.63 -15.55 -44.29
N VAL A 179 19.41 -15.93 -43.28
CA VAL A 179 19.22 -15.49 -41.89
C VAL A 179 20.31 -14.46 -41.57
N PRO A 180 20.07 -13.15 -41.75
CA PRO A 180 21.12 -12.12 -41.73
C PRO A 180 21.69 -11.79 -40.33
N TRP A 181 21.33 -12.57 -39.31
CA TRP A 181 21.68 -12.30 -37.90
C TRP A 181 22.56 -13.38 -37.26
N LEU A 182 22.97 -14.41 -38.00
CA LEU A 182 23.92 -15.43 -37.51
C LEU A 182 25.34 -15.18 -38.07
N PRO A 183 26.38 -15.20 -37.22
CA PRO A 183 27.77 -15.15 -37.66
C PRO A 183 28.11 -16.35 -38.58
N SER A 184 28.98 -16.13 -39.56
CA SER A 184 29.37 -17.07 -40.64
C SER A 184 29.91 -18.43 -40.19
N ASP A 185 30.19 -18.60 -38.90
CA ASP A 185 30.97 -19.72 -38.38
C ASP A 185 30.09 -20.80 -37.72
N TYR A 186 28.75 -20.67 -37.79
CA TYR A 186 27.81 -21.58 -37.14
C TYR A 186 27.29 -22.72 -38.04
N LEU A 187 27.64 -22.74 -39.32
CA LEU A 187 27.32 -23.85 -40.24
C LEU A 187 28.49 -24.83 -40.31
N PHE A 188 28.70 -25.60 -39.23
CA PHE A 188 29.50 -26.82 -39.31
C PHE A 188 28.58 -28.01 -39.58
N ASP A 189 28.79 -28.60 -40.75
CA ASP A 189 28.09 -29.77 -41.28
C ASP A 189 28.46 -31.00 -40.43
N ALA A 190 27.54 -31.47 -39.59
CA ALA A 190 27.72 -32.71 -38.85
C ALA A 190 27.21 -33.87 -39.74
N PRO A 191 28.05 -34.84 -40.14
CA PRO A 191 27.57 -35.94 -40.96
C PRO A 191 26.67 -36.84 -40.12
N HIS A 192 25.37 -36.82 -40.41
CA HIS A 192 24.42 -37.82 -39.94
C HIS A 192 24.54 -39.09 -40.79
N PRO A 193 24.94 -40.25 -40.22
CA PRO A 193 24.61 -41.53 -40.83
C PRO A 193 23.18 -41.95 -40.43
N GLU A 194 22.45 -42.28 -41.49
CA GLU A 194 21.05 -42.69 -41.57
C GLU A 194 20.71 -44.03 -40.86
N VAL A 195 19.39 -44.31 -40.80
CA VAL A 195 18.71 -45.64 -40.72
C VAL A 195 18.47 -46.21 -39.30
N ALA A 196 17.33 -46.77 -38.89
CA ALA A 196 15.93 -46.80 -39.35
C ALA A 196 14.96 -47.31 -38.25
N SER A 197 13.68 -46.94 -38.42
CA SER A 197 12.43 -47.72 -38.25
C SER A 197 12.27 -48.77 -37.12
N CYS A 198 11.25 -48.50 -36.29
CA CYS A 198 10.34 -49.36 -35.52
C CYS A 198 10.61 -50.87 -35.42
N ALA A 199 10.63 -51.41 -34.19
CA ALA A 199 9.78 -52.53 -33.78
C ALA A 199 9.93 -52.89 -32.28
N HIS A 200 8.76 -53.15 -31.66
CA HIS A 200 8.43 -53.93 -30.46
C HIS A 200 8.88 -53.49 -29.06
#